data_AF-A0A162D502-F1
#
_entry.id   AF-A0A162D502-F1
#
_cell.length_a   1.000
_cell.length_b   1.000
_cell.length_c   1.000
_cell.angle_alpha   90.00
_cell.angle_beta   90.00
_cell.angle_gamma   90.00
#
_symmetry.space_group_name_H-M   'P 1'
#
loop_
_entity.id
_entity.type
_entity.pdbx_description
1 polymer ?
#
loop_
_entity_poly.entity_id
_entity_poly.type
_entity_poly.pdbx_seq_one_letter_code
_entity_poly.pdbx_strand_id
1 'polypeptide(L)' 'MDRMFKCFAIGLILIFVIQVLHFFAVLSDTTFIRNGEVVASPINFTYFIIPTIFFSSGIIIFYLSDKSSFKSFFSKLIP' A
#
# COMPACT_ATOMS: atom_id res chain seq x y z
N MET A 1 0.43 13.82 21.94
CA MET A 1 -0.25 13.89 20.64
C MET A 1 0.35 12.88 19.64
N ASP A 2 1.66 12.58 19.71
CA ASP A 2 2.37 11.72 18.75
C ASP A 2 1.90 10.25 18.67
N ARG A 3 1.42 9.67 19.77
CA ARG A 3 0.90 8.28 19.76
C ARG A 3 -0.34 8.12 18.89
N MET A 4 -1.26 9.10 18.90
CA MET A 4 -2.49 9.04 18.10
C MET A 4 -2.17 9.13 16.60
N PHE A 5 -1.25 10.01 16.20
CA PHE A 5 -0.80 10.14 14.81
C PHE A 5 -0.08 8.89 14.29
N LYS A 6 0.74 8.26 15.14
CA LYS A 6 1.39 6.98 14.79
C LYS A 6 0.38 5.85 14.58
N CYS A 7 -0.60 5.71 15.47
CA CYS A 7 -1.67 4.72 15.30
C CYS A 7 -2.49 4.99 14.03
N PHE A 8 -2.80 6.26 13.75
CA PHE A 8 -3.50 6.64 12.53
C PHE A 8 -2.69 6.30 11.27
N ALA A 9 -1.39 6.61 11.25
CA ALA A 9 -0.50 6.28 10.14
C ALA A 9 -0.37 4.77 9.91
N ILE A 10 -0.25 3.99 10.97
CA ILE A 10 -0.26 2.51 10.89
C ILE A 10 -1.59 2.03 10.31
N GLY A 11 -2.72 2.62 10.71
CA GLY A 11 -4.03 2.32 10.14
C GLY A 11 -4.11 2.57 8.64
N LEU A 12 -3.55 3.69 8.15
CA LEU A 12 -3.51 4.00 6.72
C LEU A 12 -2.65 3.00 5.92
N ILE A 13 -1.50 2.59 6.47
CA ILE A 13 -0.65 1.56 5.88
C ILE A 13 -1.36 0.20 5.88
N LEU A 14 -2.12 -0.12 6.93
CA LEU A 14 -2.90 -1.36 7.02
C LEU A 14 -3.99 -1.42 5.95
N ILE A 15 -4.70 -0.30 5.72
CA ILE A 15 -5.70 -0.18 4.66
C ILE A 15 -5.06 -0.45 3.29
N PHE A 16 -3.86 0.08 3.05
CA PHE A 16 -3.11 -0.21 1.82
C PHE A 16 -2.84 -1.72 1.65
N VAL A 17 -2.35 -2.40 2.70
CA VAL A 17 -2.09 -3.85 2.64
C VAL A 17 -3.35 -4.65 2.33
N ILE A 18 -4.48 -4.31 2.97
CA ILE A 18 -5.77 -4.96 2.71
C ILE A 18 -6.21 -4.76 1.26
N GLN A 19 -6.08 -3.53 0.73
CA GLN A 19 -6.44 -3.23 -0.66
C GLN A 19 -5.55 -3.97 -1.67
N VAL A 20 -4.24 -4.09 -1.39
CA VAL A 20 -3.32 -4.87 -2.24
C VAL A 20 -3.66 -6.36 -2.23
N LEU A 21 -3.96 -6.93 -1.06
CA LEU A 21 -4.38 -8.33 -0.95
C LEU A 21 -5.70 -8.59 -1.69
N HIS A 22 -6.66 -7.68 -1.56
CA HIS A 22 -7.92 -7.74 -2.31
C HIS A 22 -7.70 -7.63 -3.82
N PHE A 23 -6.75 -6.80 -4.25
CA PHE A 23 -6.38 -6.67 -5.66
C PHE A 23 -5.79 -7.97 -6.23
N PHE A 24 -4.95 -8.69 -5.47
CA PHE A 24 -4.44 -9.99 -5.89
C PHE A 24 -5.56 -11.03 -6.08
N ALA A 25 -6.59 -11.01 -5.23
CA ALA A 25 -7.77 -11.86 -5.42
C ALA A 25 -8.50 -11.50 -6.73
N VAL A 26 -8.69 -10.21 -7.02
CA VAL A 26 -9.32 -9.75 -8.27
C VAL A 26 -8.47 -10.10 -9.51
N LEU A 27 -7.14 -10.05 -9.41
CA LEU A 27 -6.24 -10.48 -10.49
C LEU A 27 -6.39 -11.98 -10.80
N SER A 28 -6.56 -12.80 -9.77
CA SER A 28 -6.82 -14.23 -9.94
C SER A 28 -8.14 -14.49 -10.68
N ASP A 29 -9.16 -13.67 -10.45
CA ASP A 29 -10.47 -13.81 -11.11
C ASP A 29 -10.51 -13.20 -12.52
N THR A 30 -9.62 -12.25 -12.82
CA THR A 30 -9.57 -11.53 -14.11
C THR A 30 -8.55 -12.13 -15.10
N THR A 31 -7.82 -13.16 -14.70
CA THR A 31 -6.97 -13.96 -15.57
C THR A 31 -7.71 -15.22 -15.98
N PHE A 32 -8.05 -15.34 -17.26
CA PHE A 32 -8.74 -16.50 -17.81
C PHE A 32 -7.99 -17.04 -19.02
N ILE A 33 -8.06 -18.36 -19.19
CA ILE A 33 -7.40 -19.04 -20.30
C ILE A 33 -8.28 -18.86 -21.54
N ARG A 34 -7.76 -18.16 -22.55
CA ARG A 34 -8.40 -18.05 -23.86
C ARG A 34 -7.43 -18.63 -24.89
N ASN A 35 -7.83 -19.69 -25.58
CA ASN A 35 -7.01 -20.38 -26.58
C ASN A 35 -5.66 -20.90 -26.06
N GLY A 36 -5.59 -21.33 -24.79
CA GLY A 36 -4.35 -21.85 -24.19
C GLY A 36 -3.37 -20.77 -23.72
N GLU A 37 -3.69 -19.49 -23.94
CA GLU A 37 -2.93 -18.36 -23.43
C GLU A 37 -3.62 -17.76 -22.20
N VAL A 38 -2.82 -17.35 -21.22
CA VAL A 38 -3.31 -16.60 -20.06
C VAL A 38 -3.55 -15.16 -20.51
N VAL A 39 -4.80 -14.76 -20.60
CA VAL A 39 -5.18 -13.41 -21.03
C VAL A 39 -5.76 -12.65 -19.83
N ALA A 40 -5.28 -11.43 -19.60
CA ALA A 40 -5.78 -10.56 -18.54
C ALA A 40 -6.89 -9.65 -19.06
N SER A 41 -8.00 -9.56 -18.31
CA SER A 41 -9.02 -8.52 -18.55
C SER A 41 -8.46 -7.12 -18.30
N PRO A 42 -9.05 -6.05 -18.90
CA PRO A 42 -8.57 -4.68 -18.70
C PRO A 42 -8.62 -4.29 -17.21
N ILE A 43 -7.44 -4.06 -16.64
CA ILE A 43 -7.29 -3.65 -15.23
C ILE A 43 -7.54 -2.15 -15.15
N ASN A 44 -8.46 -1.75 -14.28
CA ASN A 44 -8.81 -0.34 -14.10
C ASN A 44 -7.72 0.38 -13.29
N PHE A 45 -7.12 1.43 -13.87
CA PHE A 45 -6.01 2.18 -13.23
C PHE A 45 -6.37 2.75 -11.85
N THR A 46 -7.66 3.04 -11.63
CA THR A 46 -8.22 3.49 -10.34
C THR A 46 -7.92 2.54 -9.18
N TYR A 47 -7.78 1.24 -9.44
CA TYR A 47 -7.43 0.25 -8.41
C TYR A 47 -6.05 0.47 -7.79
N PHE A 48 -5.15 1.19 -8.47
CA PHE A 48 -3.81 1.49 -7.96
C PHE A 48 -3.70 2.87 -7.31
N ILE A 49 -4.47 3.85 -7.81
CA ILE A 49 -4.40 5.25 -7.32
C ILE A 49 -4.79 5.31 -5.84
N ILE A 50 -5.94 4.73 -5.48
CA ILE A 50 -6.50 4.84 -4.13
C ILE A 50 -5.54 4.23 -3.08
N PRO A 51 -5.07 2.97 -3.21
CA PRO A 51 -4.11 2.41 -2.25
C PRO A 51 -2.84 3.24 -2.15
N THR A 52 -2.33 3.75 -3.28
CA THR A 52 -1.09 4.55 -3.32
C THR A 52 -1.22 5.84 -2.50
N ILE A 53 -2.38 6.50 -2.54
CA ILE A 53 -2.67 7.71 -1.74
C ILE A 53 -2.72 7.37 -0.25
N PHE A 54 -3.38 6.27 0.13
CA PHE A 54 -3.41 5.83 1.53
C PHE A 54 -2.01 5.49 2.07
N PHE A 55 -1.19 4.81 1.27
CA PHE A 55 0.17 4.47 1.66
C PHE A 55 1.04 5.72 1.83
N SER A 56 1.05 6.60 0.83
CA SER A 56 1.90 7.81 0.86
C SER A 56 1.45 8.80 1.94
N SER A 57 0.15 8.99 2.16
CA SER A 57 -0.36 9.79 3.29
C SER A 57 0.01 9.16 4.65
N GLY A 58 -0.08 7.84 4.78
CA GLY A 58 0.35 7.11 5.98
C GLY A 58 1.83 7.34 6.30
N ILE A 59 2.71 7.21 5.31
CA ILE A 59 4.15 7.47 5.47
C ILE A 59 4.43 8.93 5.83
N ILE A 60 3.79 9.89 5.16
CA ILE A 60 4.01 11.33 5.42
C ILE A 60 3.59 11.66 6.86
N ILE A 61 2.44 11.18 7.32
CA ILE A 61 1.96 11.42 8.68
C ILE A 61 2.86 10.73 9.70
N PHE A 62 3.33 9.51 9.42
CA PHE A 62 4.33 8.83 10.25
C PHE A 62 5.63 9.64 10.36
N TYR A 63 6.11 10.18 9.24
CA TYR A 63 7.32 11.00 9.18
C TYR A 63 7.18 12.31 9.97
N LEU A 64 6.07 13.02 9.79
CA LEU A 64 5.82 14.29 10.47
C LEU A 64 5.61 14.11 11.98
N SER A 65 5.05 12.96 12.40
CA SER A 65 4.87 12.63 13.82
C SER A 65 6.14 12.13 14.51
N ASP A 66 7.20 11.81 13.77
CA ASP A 66 8.45 11.33 14.35
C ASP A 66 9.67 11.64 13.47
N LYS A 67 10.01 12.92 13.33
CA LYS A 67 11.22 13.39 12.61
C LYS A 67 12.53 12.71 13.06
N SER A 68 12.56 12.09 14.25
CA SER A 68 13.77 11.47 14.83
C SER A 68 13.90 9.95 14.55
N SER A 69 12.79 9.21 14.56
CA SER A 69 12.82 7.74 14.54
C SER A 69 12.93 7.14 13.14
N PHE A 70 12.39 7.82 12.11
CA PHE A 70 12.43 7.31 10.73
C PHE A 70 13.83 7.35 10.11
N LYS A 71 14.64 8.37 10.46
CA LYS A 71 16.05 8.44 10.04
C LYS A 71 16.85 7.24 10.56
N SER A 72 16.53 6.79 11.77
CA SER A 72 17.10 5.58 12.40
C SER A 72 16.58 4.28 11.77
N PHE A 73 15.33 4.24 11.32
CA PHE A 73 14.78 3.08 10.60
C PHE A 73 15.39 2.93 9.19
N PHE A 74 15.51 4.02 8.44
CA PHE A 74 16.11 4.00 7.09
C PHE A 74 17.63 3.80 7.11
N SER A 75 18.33 4.35 8.10
CA SER A 75 19.76 4.05 8.31
C SER A 75 20.01 2.59 8.72
N LYS A 76 18.96 1.84 9.10
CA LYS A 76 19.02 0.40 9.34
C LYS A 76 18.57 -0.43 8.13
N LEU A 77 17.81 0.17 7.22
CA LEU A 77 17.29 -0.49 6.02
C LEU A 77 18.24 -0.40 4.82
N ILE A 78 19.08 0.63 4.79
CA ILE A 78 20.15 0.82 3.80
C ILE A 78 21.47 0.79 4.60
N PRO A 79 22.31 -0.25 4.42
CA PRO A 79 23.60 -0.35 5.10
C PRO A 79 24.56 0.79 4.71
#